data_AF-E2ATI1-F1
#
_entry.id   AF-E2ATI1-F1
#
_cell.length_a   1.000
_cell.length_b   1.000
_cell.length_c   1.000
_cell.angle_alpha   90.00
_cell.angle_beta   90.00
_cell.angle_gamma   90.00
#
_symmetry.space_group_name_H-M   'P 1'
#
loop_
_entity.id
_entity.type
_entity.pdbx_description
1 polymer ?
#
loop_
_entity_poly.entity_id
_entity_poly.type
_entity_poly.pdbx_seq_one_letter_code
_entity_poly.pdbx_strand_id
1 'polypeptide(L)' 'IATVFVLCESRTKVLYRAIWEKVIKLAPALQNNVKFIMVDYEKAAIATLHEFFPVAAIHG' A
#
# COMPACT_ATOMS: atom_id res chain seq x y z
N ILE A 1 -4.91 15.04 -1.56
CA ILE A 1 -5.37 13.63 -1.41
C ILE A 1 -4.90 12.90 -2.65
N ALA A 2 -4.13 11.82 -2.50
CA ALA A 2 -3.66 10.99 -3.61
C ALA A 2 -4.39 9.65 -3.57
N THR A 3 -4.76 9.11 -4.73
CA THR A 3 -5.50 7.86 -4.84
C THR A 3 -4.78 6.94 -5.81
N VAL A 4 -4.57 5.70 -5.39
CA VAL A 4 -4.02 4.63 -6.22
C VAL A 4 -5.13 3.61 -6.43
N PHE A 5 -5.57 3.46 -7.67
CA PHE A 5 -6.56 2.46 -8.06
C PHE A 5 -5.86 1.33 -8.80
N VAL A 6 -6.00 0.09 -8.30
CA VAL A 6 -5.37 -1.08 -8.89
C VAL A 6 -6.39 -2.17 -9.05
N LEU A 7 -6.53 -2.66 -10.28
CA LEU A 7 -7.33 -3.84 -10.59
C LEU A 7 -6.43 -5.07 -10.49
N CYS A 8 -6.78 -5.96 -9.56
CA CYS A 8 -6.04 -7.18 -9.29
C CYS A 8 -6.92 -8.39 -9.58
N GLU A 9 -6.40 -9.36 -10.35
CA GLU A 9 -7.08 -10.64 -10.56
C GLU A 9 -7.02 -11.55 -9.32
N SER A 10 -6.05 -11.33 -8.42
CA SER A 10 -5.90 -12.08 -7.17
C SER A 10 -5.63 -11.17 -5.99
N ARG A 11 -6.16 -11.50 -4.82
CA ARG A 11 -5.97 -10.74 -3.56
C ARG A 11 -4.89 -11.41 -2.71
N THR A 12 -3.65 -11.37 -3.19
CA THR A 12 -2.52 -12.04 -2.53
C THR A 12 -1.49 -11.03 -2.05
N LYS A 13 -0.86 -11.33 -0.91
CA LYS A 13 0.22 -10.51 -0.35
C LYS A 13 1.36 -10.28 -1.35
N VAL A 14 1.69 -11.31 -2.15
CA VAL A 14 2.75 -11.23 -3.17
C VAL A 14 2.40 -10.19 -4.23
N LEU A 15 1.15 -10.17 -4.72
CA LEU A 15 0.73 -9.19 -5.71
C LEU A 15 0.73 -7.77 -5.14
N TYR A 16 0.14 -7.56 -3.96
CA TYR A 16 0.14 -6.25 -3.31
C TYR A 16 1.56 -5.73 -3.05
N ARG A 17 2.47 -6.62 -2.67
CA ARG A 17 3.88 -6.28 -2.49
C ARG A 17 4.51 -5.78 -3.79
N ALA A 18 4.34 -6.52 -4.88
CA ALA A 18 4.89 -6.14 -6.18
C ALA A 18 4.35 -4.77 -6.66
N ILE A 19 3.07 -4.47 -6.40
CA ILE A 19 2.46 -3.18 -6.68
C ILE A 19 3.17 -2.07 -5.90
N TRP A 20 3.31 -2.21 -4.58
CA TRP A 20 3.91 -1.17 -3.74
C TRP A 20 5.41 -0.99 -3.99
N GLU A 21 6.15 -2.06 -4.29
CA GLU A 21 7.54 -1.98 -4.75
C GLU A 21 7.65 -1.11 -6.01
N LYS A 22 6.73 -1.29 -6.97
CA LYS A 22 6.70 -0.47 -8.19
C LYS A 22 6.35 0.98 -7.91
N VAL A 23 5.35 1.24 -7.05
CA VAL A 23 4.93 2.60 -6.68
C VAL A 23 6.05 3.35 -5.96
N ILE A 24 6.70 2.73 -4.98
CA ILE A 24 7.81 3.34 -4.23
C ILE A 24 9.01 3.58 -5.14
N LYS A 25 9.28 2.69 -6.09
CA LYS A 25 10.33 2.93 -7.10
C LYS A 25 10.05 4.18 -7.94
N LEU A 26 8.79 4.49 -8.22
CA LEU A 26 8.39 5.70 -8.95
C LEU A 26 8.36 6.95 -8.07
N ALA A 27 8.01 6.80 -6.79
CA ALA A 27 7.90 7.90 -5.84
C ALA A 27 8.46 7.51 -4.46
N PRO A 28 9.80 7.49 -4.29
CA PRO A 28 10.44 7.01 -3.06
C PRO A 28 10.06 7.82 -1.81
N ALA A 29 9.77 9.11 -2.00
CA ALA A 29 9.36 10.01 -0.93
C ALA A 29 8.04 9.58 -0.24
N LEU A 30 7.20 8.76 -0.87
CA LEU A 30 5.94 8.30 -0.26
C LEU A 30 6.18 7.47 1.01
N GLN A 31 7.26 6.70 1.06
CA GLN A 31 7.50 5.76 2.16
C GLN A 31 7.58 6.44 3.53
N ASN A 32 8.09 7.69 3.56
CA ASN A 32 8.33 8.43 4.79
C ASN A 32 7.41 9.64 4.99
N ASN A 33 6.63 10.03 3.98
CA ASN A 33 5.80 11.26 4.02
C ASN A 33 4.30 10.98 4.12
N VAL A 34 3.89 9.72 4.10
CA VAL A 34 2.48 9.33 4.22
C VAL A 34 2.13 9.12 5.69
N LYS A 35 1.15 9.88 6.19
CA LYS A 35 0.67 9.80 7.58
C LYS A 35 -0.55 8.89 7.74
N PHE A 36 -1.40 8.82 6.73
CA PHE A 36 -2.66 8.08 6.77
C PHE A 36 -2.87 7.36 5.44
N ILE A 37 -3.31 6.10 5.52
CA ILE A 37 -3.68 5.29 4.37
C ILE A 37 -5.05 4.69 4.64
N MET A 38 -5.96 4.86 3.69
CA MET A 38 -7.24 4.17 3.64
C MET A 38 -7.15 3.15 2.52
N VAL A 39 -7.44 1.90 2.83
CA VAL A 39 -7.39 0.76 1.91
C VAL A 39 -8.71 -0.01 2.01
N ASP A 40 -8.97 -0.96 1.13
CA ASP A 40 -10.08 -1.89 1.36
C ASP A 40 -9.83 -2.75 2.61
N TYR A 41 -10.90 -3.25 3.25
CA TYR A 41 -10.84 -4.17 4.40
C TYR A 41 -10.18 -5.55 4.09
N GLU A 42 -9.35 -5.63 3.05
CA GLU A 42 -8.62 -6.81 2.64
C GLU A 42 -7.34 -6.96 3.50
N LYS A 43 -7.23 -8.13 4.15
CA LYS A 43 -6.18 -8.38 5.15
C LYS A 43 -4.78 -8.43 4.54
N ALA A 44 -4.61 -9.00 3.35
CA ALA A 44 -3.30 -9.09 2.72
C ALA A 44 -2.81 -7.71 2.26
N ALA A 45 -3.69 -6.84 1.79
CA ALA A 45 -3.42 -5.46 1.44
C ALA A 45 -2.99 -4.65 2.67
N ILE A 46 -3.77 -4.70 3.76
CA ILE A 46 -3.44 -4.04 5.03
C ILE A 46 -2.09 -4.52 5.58
N ALA A 47 -1.87 -5.84 5.62
CA ALA A 47 -0.61 -6.42 6.10
C ALA A 47 0.59 -5.96 5.25
N THR A 48 0.42 -5.89 3.93
CA THR A 48 1.47 -5.38 3.03
C THR A 48 1.76 -3.91 3.30
N LEU A 49 0.72 -3.09 3.46
CA LEU A 49 0.87 -1.65 3.73
C LEU A 49 1.64 -1.38 5.03
N HIS A 50 1.41 -2.16 6.09
CA HIS A 50 2.17 -2.03 7.33
C HIS A 50 3.67 -2.30 7.16
N GLU A 51 4.05 -3.17 6.22
CA GLU A 51 5.47 -3.45 5.92
C GLU A 51 6.13 -2.29 5.17
N PHE A 52 5.41 -1.65 4.24
CA PHE A 52 5.94 -0.56 3.43
C PHE A 52 5.89 0.80 4.13
N PHE A 53 4.84 1.05 4.91
CA PHE A 53 4.57 2.34 5.57
C PHE A 53 4.45 2.16 7.09
N PRO A 54 5.55 1.81 7.79
CA PRO A 54 5.49 1.45 9.22
C PRO A 54 5.05 2.59 10.14
N VAL A 55 5.15 3.84 9.67
CA VAL A 55 4.79 5.05 10.43
C VAL A 55 3.40 5.58 10.09
N ALA A 56 2.74 5.05 9.06
CA ALA A 56 1.43 5.52 8.63
C ALA A 56 0.32 4.84 9.45
N ALA A 57 -0.71 5.60 9.80
CA ALA A 57 -1.94 5.04 10.35
C ALA A 57 -2.78 4.45 9.21
N ILE A 58 -2.93 3.13 9.20
CA ILE A 58 -3.61 2.38 8.14
C ILE A 58 -5.00 1.96 8.65
N HIS A 59 -6.02 2.26 7.84
CA HIS A 59 -7.41 1.91 8.11
C HIS A 59 -7.98 1.17 6.89
N GLY A 60 -8.69 0.08 7.15
CA GLY A 60 -9.57 -0.58 6.19
C GLY A 60 -10.94 0.09 6.14
#